data_AF-A0A2V8U576-F1
#
_entry.id   AF-A0A2V8U576-F1
#
_cell.length_a   1.000
_cell.length_b   1.000
_cell.length_c   1.000
_cell.angle_alpha   90.00
_cell.angle_beta   90.00
_cell.angle_gamma   90.00
#
_symmetry.space_group_name_H-M   'P 1'
#
loop_
_entity.id
_entity.type
_entity.pdbx_description
1 polymer ?
#
loop_
_entity_poly.entity_id
_entity_poly.type
_entity_poly.pdbx_seq_one_letter_code
_entity_poly.pdbx_strand_id
1 'polypeptide(L)'
;MSIVKKAPGIMTREVRLEEPVNELLEDYARFIESNADHVINAVIKKVLWRDQEYRKWREARRTAQTSPDKAPHPIEARGRA
;
A
#
# COMPACT_ATOMS: atom_id res chain seq x y z
N MET A 1 22.99 -2.06 -17.14
CA MET A 1 21.78 -2.84 -16.84
C MET A 1 20.59 -1.90 -16.86
N SER A 2 19.89 -1.82 -17.99
CA SER A 2 18.70 -0.97 -18.13
C SER A 2 17.57 -1.62 -17.33
N ILE A 3 17.31 -1.13 -16.11
CA ILE A 3 16.12 -1.51 -15.36
C ILE A 3 14.95 -0.84 -16.07
N VAL A 4 14.42 -1.49 -17.11
CA VAL A 4 13.14 -1.12 -17.70
C VAL A 4 12.09 -1.44 -16.63
N LYS A 5 11.80 -0.46 -15.77
CA LYS A 5 10.67 -0.54 -14.84
C LYS A 5 9.42 -0.57 -15.70
N LYS A 6 8.85 -1.75 -15.88
CA LYS A 6 7.52 -1.93 -16.50
C LYS A 6 6.57 -0.92 -15.86
N ALA A 7 5.84 -0.19 -16.71
CA ALA A 7 4.83 0.74 -16.23
C ALA A 7 3.86 0.01 -15.28
N PRO A 8 3.48 0.62 -14.14
CA PRO A 8 2.50 0.02 -13.24
C PRO A 8 1.21 -0.32 -13.99
N GLY A 9 0.56 -1.42 -13.61
CA GLY A 9 -0.78 -1.72 -14.11
C GLY A 9 -1.76 -0.64 -13.67
N ILE A 10 -2.65 -0.23 -14.59
CA ILE A 10 -3.72 0.72 -14.30
C ILE A 10 -4.95 -0.07 -13.88
N MET A 11 -5.59 0.34 -12.78
CA MET A 11 -6.84 -0.25 -12.30
C MET A 11 -7.85 0.88 -12.08
N THR A 12 -9.09 0.68 -12.51
CA THR A 12 -10.18 1.65 -12.32
C THR A 12 -10.92 1.37 -11.02
N ARG A 13 -11.28 2.44 -10.31
CA ARG A 13 -12.09 2.38 -9.09
C ARG A 13 -13.06 3.55 -9.04
N GLU A 14 -14.32 3.28 -8.72
CA GLU A 14 -15.30 4.32 -8.44
C GLU A 14 -15.19 4.79 -6.99
N VAL A 15 -15.22 6.11 -6.80
CA VAL A 15 -15.13 6.76 -5.48
C VAL A 15 -16.19 7.86 -5.42
N ARG A 16 -16.88 7.94 -4.28
CA ARG A 16 -17.79 9.05 -3.99
C ARG A 16 -17.02 10.14 -3.26
N LEU A 17 -17.05 11.36 -3.80
CA LEU A 17 -16.43 12.53 -3.20
C LEU A 17 -17.51 13.48 -2.70
N GLU A 18 -17.23 14.18 -1.60
CA GLU A 18 -17.99 15.36 -1.24
C GLU A 18 -17.80 16.42 -2.33
N GLU A 19 -18.86 17.16 -2.66
CA GLU A 19 -18.83 18.21 -3.68
C GLU A 19 -17.65 19.17 -3.54
N PRO A 20 -17.35 19.78 -2.37
CA PRO A 20 -16.20 20.68 -2.24
C PRO A 20 -14.84 19.99 -2.45
N VAL A 21 -14.75 18.69 -2.18
CA VAL A 21 -13.52 17.91 -2.41
C VAL A 21 -13.35 17.64 -3.91
N ASN A 22 -14.44 17.39 -4.62
CA ASN A 22 -14.42 17.24 -6.07
C ASN A 22 -14.02 18.54 -6.78
N GLU A 23 -14.58 19.68 -6.37
CA GLU A 23 -14.20 20.98 -6.91
C GLU A 23 -12.71 21.29 -6.70
N LEU A 24 -12.22 21.07 -5.48
CA LEU A 24 -10.80 21.24 -5.17
C LEU A 24 -9.89 20.35 -6.05
N LEU A 25 -10.31 19.11 -6.28
CA LEU A 25 -9.58 18.16 -7.12
C LEU A 25 -9.53 18.64 -8.58
N GLU A 26 -10.66 19.04 -9.13
CA GLU A 26 -10.79 19.50 -10.51
C GLU A 26 -10.01 20.80 -10.75
N ASP A 27 -10.10 21.76 -9.84
CA ASP A 27 -9.34 23.02 -9.93
C ASP A 27 -7.84 22.77 -9.86
N TYR A 28 -7.39 21.89 -8.96
CA TYR A 28 -5.98 21.53 -8.87
C TYR A 28 -5.49 20.81 -10.13
N ALA A 29 -6.29 19.87 -10.66
CA ALA A 29 -5.97 19.17 -11.90
C ALA A 29 -5.79 20.14 -13.07
N ARG A 30 -6.69 21.13 -13.21
CA ARG A 30 -6.57 22.20 -14.21
C ARG A 30 -5.33 23.06 -13.98
N PHE A 31 -5.06 23.46 -12.73
CA PHE A 31 -3.91 24.29 -12.38
C PHE A 31 -2.58 23.64 -12.77
N ILE A 32 -2.44 22.32 -12.63
CA ILE A 32 -1.24 21.58 -13.02
C ILE A 32 -1.29 21.03 -14.46
N GLU A 33 -2.29 21.43 -15.25
CA GLU A 33 -2.51 20.99 -16.62
C GLU A 33 -2.54 19.45 -16.74
N SER A 34 -3.29 18.80 -15.85
CA SER A 34 -3.40 17.36 -15.76
C SER A 34 -4.84 16.90 -15.52
N ASN A 35 -5.02 15.65 -15.07
CA ASN A 35 -6.33 15.06 -14.81
C ASN A 35 -6.48 14.62 -13.34
N ALA A 36 -7.74 14.40 -12.94
CA ALA A 36 -8.12 13.97 -11.61
C ALA A 36 -7.39 12.67 -11.18
N ASP A 37 -7.27 11.68 -12.08
CA ASP A 37 -6.58 10.42 -11.80
C ASP A 37 -5.13 10.63 -11.38
N HIS A 38 -4.41 11.52 -12.07
CA HIS A 38 -3.03 11.83 -11.76
C HIS A 38 -2.92 12.49 -10.37
N VAL A 39 -3.78 13.45 -10.07
CA VAL A 39 -3.79 14.16 -8.79
C VAL A 39 -4.13 13.20 -7.65
N ILE A 40 -5.19 12.39 -7.79
CA ILE A 40 -5.58 11.38 -6.80
C ILE A 40 -4.43 10.42 -6.54
N ASN A 41 -3.82 9.87 -7.60
CA ASN A 41 -2.68 8.97 -7.47
C ASN A 41 -1.51 9.63 -6.72
N ALA A 42 -1.18 10.88 -7.05
CA ALA A 42 -0.08 11.60 -6.42
C ALA A 42 -0.35 11.88 -4.93
N VAL A 43 -1.56 12.32 -4.59
CA VAL A 43 -1.97 12.62 -3.22
C VAL A 43 -1.99 11.35 -2.37
N ILE A 44 -2.65 10.27 -2.84
CA ILE A 44 -2.70 8.99 -2.12
C ILE A 44 -1.29 8.48 -1.84
N LYS A 45 -0.43 8.48 -2.87
CA LYS A 45 0.97 8.11 -2.76
C LYS A 45 1.69 8.94 -1.70
N LYS A 46 1.60 10.27 -1.79
CA LYS A 46 2.30 11.20 -0.89
C LYS A 46 1.83 11.06 0.56
N VAL A 47 0.53 10.92 0.79
CA VAL A 47 -0.06 10.84 2.13
C VAL A 47 0.22 9.47 2.75
N LEU A 48 -0.15 8.37 2.06
CA LEU A 48 -0.03 7.02 2.62
C LEU A 48 1.43 6.55 2.76
N TRP A 49 2.36 7.03 1.93
CA TRP A 49 3.78 6.70 2.14
C TRP A 49 4.40 7.43 3.34
N ARG A 50 3.82 8.54 3.79
CA ARG A 50 4.36 9.32 4.91
C ARG A 50 3.73 8.96 6.25
N ASP A 51 2.58 8.32 6.24
CA ASP A 51 1.91 7.81 7.43
C ASP A 51 2.77 6.75 8.15
N GLN A 52 3.27 7.10 9.32
CA GLN A 52 4.15 6.25 10.11
C GLN A 52 3.42 5.05 10.72
N GLU A 53 2.16 5.24 11.12
CA GLU A 53 1.36 4.17 11.71
C GLU A 53 1.00 3.14 10.64
N TYR A 54 0.53 3.61 9.47
CA TYR A 54 0.25 2.75 8.34
C TYR A 54 1.49 1.97 7.89
N ARG A 55 2.67 2.60 7.90
CA ARG A 55 3.94 1.91 7.59
C ARG A 55 4.25 0.80 8.59
N LYS A 56 4.22 1.08 9.89
CA LYS A 56 4.44 0.07 10.94
C LYS A 56 3.45 -1.09 10.80
N TRP A 57 2.18 -0.78 10.59
CA TRP A 57 1.14 -1.77 10.37
C TRP A 57 1.40 -2.64 9.14
N ARG A 58 1.78 -2.04 8.00
CA ARG A 58 2.12 -2.80 6.78
C ARG A 58 3.35 -3.68 6.96
N GLU A 59 4.37 -3.19 7.65
CA GLU A 59 5.60 -3.93 7.93
C GLU A 59 5.31 -5.15 8.82
N ALA A 60 4.56 -4.97 9.91
CA ALA A 60 4.16 -6.05 10.82
C ALA A 60 3.34 -7.15 10.13
N ARG A 61 2.47 -6.77 9.18
CA ARG A 61 1.70 -7.75 8.39
C ARG A 61 2.56 -8.49 7.38
N ARG A 62 3.50 -7.80 6.75
CA ARG A 62 4.44 -8.44 5.82
C ARG A 62 5.30 -9.47 6.53
N THR A 63 5.81 -9.15 7.73
CA THR A 63 6.59 -10.10 8.54
C THR A 63 5.76 -11.30 8.99
N ALA A 64 4.51 -11.07 9.41
CA ALA A 64 3.59 -12.15 9.80
C ALA A 64 3.23 -13.10 8.65
N GLN A 65 3.14 -12.60 7.41
CA GLN A 65 2.87 -13.43 6.22
C GLN A 65 4.09 -14.23 5.74
N THR A 66 5.31 -13.79 6.04
CA THR A 66 6.55 -14.52 5.72
C THR A 66 6.96 -15.58 6.74
N SER A 67 6.19 -15.80 7.79
CA SER A 67 6.42 -16.91 8.73
C SER A 67 5.35 -18.00 8.56
N PRO A 68 5.44 -18.86 7.53
CA PRO A 68 4.81 -20.15 7.61
C PRO A 68 5.66 -21.03 8.54
N ASP A 69 5.05 -21.49 9.61
CA ASP A 69 5.43 -22.72 10.33
C ASP A 69 6.83 -22.77 10.98
N LYS A 70 6.90 -22.38 12.25
CA LYS A 70 7.76 -23.08 13.20
C LYS A 70 6.85 -23.78 14.19
N ALA A 71 6.21 -24.88 13.75
CA ALA A 71 5.61 -25.84 14.64
C ALA A 71 6.62 -26.19 15.75
N PRO A 72 6.23 -26.14 17.03
CA PRO A 72 7.09 -26.63 18.09
C PRO A 72 7.13 -28.16 17.96
N HIS A 73 8.28 -28.71 17.52
CA HIS A 73 8.53 -30.14 17.72
C HIS A 73 8.45 -30.42 19.23
N PRO A 74 7.56 -31.33 19.69
CA PRO A 74 7.64 -31.81 21.06
C PRO A 74 8.90 -32.67 21.16
N ILE A 75 9.80 -32.27 22.05
CA ILE A 75 10.94 -33.07 22.47
C ILE A 75 10.35 -34.26 23.25
N GLU A 76 10.17 -35.41 22.60
CA GLU A 76 9.92 -36.65 23.31
C GLU A 76 11.19 -37.06 24.05
N ALA A 77 11.21 -36.73 25.34
CA ALA A 77 12.11 -37.30 26.32
C ALA A 77 11.86 -38.82 26.40
N ARG A 78 12.62 -39.61 25.65
CA ARG A 78 12.68 -41.06 25.85
C ARG A 78 13.84 -41.42 26.76
N GLY A 79 13.64 -41.20 28.06
CA GLY A 79 14.32 -41.93 29.11
C GLY A 79 13.48 -43.13 29.54
N ARG A 80 14.09 -44.32 29.54
CA ARG A 80 13.87 -45.51 30.39
C ARG A 80 14.66 -46.65 29.73
N ALA A 81 15.77 -47.07 30.35
CA ALA A 81 15.84 -48.09 31.40
C ALA A 81 15.82 -49.49 30.79
#